data_AF-A0A9P3ER14-F1
#
_entry.id   AF-A0A9P3ER14-F1
#
_cell.length_a   1.000
_cell.length_b   1.000
_cell.length_c   1.000
_cell.angle_alpha   90.00
_cell.angle_beta   90.00
_cell.angle_gamma   90.00
#
_symmetry.space_group_name_H-M   'P 1'
#
loop_
_entity.id
_entity.type
_entity.pdbx_description
1 polymer ?
#
loop_
_entity_poly.entity_id
_entity_poly.type
_entity_poly.pdbx_seq_one_letter_code
_entity_poly.pdbx_strand_id
1 'polypeptide(L)'
;MAMFKPSQPMMARLRLTTKQVNGGYYKGNRTGSMGYFAKNGSYVINWKKVRTYVVPENLADFKVRCSRLATKTRLLASDLTFANQLTPFVTKRMAPTKGKYTREIEKNGRTVIVERAFGAKDYLDMWASDNGQEVLEQERLEQESAASEAASLQEPAASEAASRQ
;
A
#
# COMPACT_ATOMS: atom_id res chain seq x y z
N MET A 1 -9.85 3.77 47.17
CA MET A 1 -11.21 3.46 46.65
C MET A 1 -11.36 1.96 46.57
N ALA A 2 -12.30 1.37 47.31
CA ALA A 2 -12.57 -0.07 47.23
C ALA A 2 -13.36 -0.37 45.94
N MET A 3 -12.84 -1.26 45.10
CA MET A 3 -13.46 -1.63 43.83
C MET A 3 -14.73 -2.45 44.08
N PHE A 4 -15.83 -2.07 43.44
CA PHE A 4 -17.10 -2.78 43.50
C PHE A 4 -16.91 -4.22 42.99
N LYS A 5 -17.16 -5.21 43.86
CA LYS A 5 -17.17 -6.62 43.49
C LYS A 5 -18.62 -7.06 43.26
N PRO A 6 -18.95 -7.60 42.08
CA PRO A 6 -20.29 -8.07 41.77
C PRO A 6 -20.73 -9.20 42.71
N SER A 7 -22.04 -9.28 43.01
CA SER A 7 -22.62 -10.33 43.84
C SER A 7 -22.54 -11.70 43.15
N GLN A 8 -22.50 -12.79 43.92
CA GLN A 8 -22.45 -14.18 43.43
C GLN A 8 -23.48 -14.51 42.32
N PRO A 9 -24.79 -14.17 42.47
CA PRO A 9 -25.76 -14.45 41.41
C PRO A 9 -25.51 -13.63 40.13
N MET A 10 -24.90 -12.45 40.25
CA MET A 10 -24.55 -11.64 39.08
C MET A 10 -23.33 -12.23 38.35
N MET A 11 -22.33 -12.75 39.08
CA MET A 11 -21.16 -13.42 38.50
C MET A 11 -21.54 -14.66 37.67
N ALA A 12 -22.56 -15.42 38.08
CA ALA A 12 -23.03 -16.60 37.36
C ALA A 12 -23.67 -16.28 35.99
N ARG A 13 -24.16 -15.06 35.80
CA ARG A 13 -24.78 -14.61 34.53
C ARG A 13 -23.77 -13.99 33.57
N LEU A 14 -22.61 -13.59 34.07
CA LEU A 14 -21.56 -12.98 33.24
C LEU A 14 -20.91 -14.05 32.37
N ARG A 15 -20.51 -13.65 31.15
CA ARG A 15 -19.87 -14.57 30.20
C ARG A 15 -18.54 -15.07 30.76
N LEU A 16 -18.30 -16.38 30.65
CA LEU A 16 -17.07 -16.99 31.10
C LEU A 16 -15.83 -16.43 30.36
N THR A 17 -14.81 -16.18 31.15
CA THR A 17 -13.46 -15.74 30.79
C THR A 17 -12.46 -16.81 31.19
N THR A 18 -11.23 -16.68 30.70
CA THR A 18 -10.17 -17.67 30.91
C THR A 18 -9.75 -17.86 32.36
N LYS A 19 -10.06 -16.92 33.26
CA LYS A 19 -9.60 -16.93 34.66
C LYS A 19 -10.69 -17.28 35.69
N GLN A 20 -11.92 -17.52 35.23
CA GLN A 20 -13.06 -17.80 36.10
C GLN A 20 -13.28 -19.28 36.38
N VAL A 21 -12.74 -20.17 35.53
CA VAL A 21 -12.92 -21.63 35.61
C VAL A 21 -11.53 -22.27 35.61
N ASN A 22 -11.40 -23.39 36.32
CA ASN A 22 -10.17 -24.17 36.39
C ASN A 22 -9.99 -25.00 35.08
N GLY A 23 -9.27 -26.12 35.17
CA GLY A 23 -8.89 -26.95 34.03
C GLY A 23 -10.03 -27.30 33.07
N GLY A 24 -9.69 -27.44 31.79
CA GLY A 24 -10.61 -27.84 30.71
C GLY A 24 -11.24 -26.68 29.94
N TYR A 25 -11.33 -25.48 30.52
CA TYR A 25 -11.84 -24.30 29.79
C TYR A 25 -10.72 -23.48 29.14
N TYR A 26 -10.48 -23.69 27.84
CA TYR A 26 -9.57 -22.88 27.04
C TYR A 26 -10.33 -21.89 26.14
N LYS A 27 -9.93 -20.61 26.18
CA LYS A 27 -10.49 -19.55 25.33
C LYS A 27 -9.36 -18.69 24.80
N GLY A 28 -9.22 -18.62 23.47
CA GLY A 28 -8.13 -17.90 22.80
C GLY A 28 -8.33 -16.39 22.71
N ASN A 29 -7.24 -15.66 22.45
CA ASN A 29 -7.19 -14.19 22.35
C ASN A 29 -7.05 -13.67 20.91
N ARG A 30 -7.59 -14.40 19.91
CA ARG A 30 -7.51 -14.05 18.48
C ARG A 30 -6.07 -13.84 17.95
N THR A 31 -5.10 -14.52 18.53
CA THR A 31 -3.71 -14.51 18.06
C THR A 31 -3.56 -15.16 16.67
N GLY A 32 -4.54 -15.95 16.23
CA GLY A 32 -4.54 -16.66 14.95
C GLY A 32 -3.80 -18.00 15.04
N SER A 33 -4.10 -18.91 14.11
CA SER A 33 -3.41 -20.21 14.03
C SER A 33 -2.10 -20.07 13.25
N MET A 34 -0.98 -20.21 13.96
CA MET A 34 0.38 -20.08 13.39
C MET A 34 0.94 -21.41 12.88
N GLY A 35 0.12 -22.48 12.85
CA GLY A 35 0.62 -23.84 12.74
C GLY A 35 -0.48 -24.87 12.91
N TYR A 36 -0.12 -26.03 13.44
CA TYR A 36 -1.06 -27.11 13.74
C TYR A 36 -0.57 -27.95 14.92
N PHE A 37 -1.49 -28.65 15.58
CA PHE A 37 -1.16 -29.62 16.62
C PHE A 37 -0.88 -30.98 15.99
N ALA A 38 0.27 -31.57 16.32
CA ALA A 38 0.57 -32.95 15.96
C ALA A 38 -0.16 -33.92 16.90
N LYS A 39 -0.31 -35.19 16.49
CA LYS A 39 -1.05 -36.20 17.25
C LYS A 39 -0.50 -36.46 18.66
N ASN A 40 0.79 -36.15 18.88
CA ASN A 40 1.47 -36.26 20.17
C ASN A 40 1.23 -35.04 21.09
N GLY A 41 0.35 -34.10 20.72
CA GLY A 41 0.06 -32.88 21.49
C GLY A 41 1.10 -31.76 21.33
N SER A 42 2.16 -31.97 20.56
CA SER A 42 3.12 -30.91 20.23
C SER A 42 2.55 -29.92 19.22
N TYR A 43 2.99 -28.67 19.27
CA TYR A 43 2.57 -27.64 18.32
C TYR A 43 3.68 -27.35 17.32
N VAL A 44 3.41 -27.53 16.03
CA VAL A 44 4.35 -27.32 14.93
C VAL A 44 4.01 -26.00 14.23
N ILE A 45 4.99 -25.10 14.14
CA ILE A 45 4.84 -23.76 13.57
C ILE A 45 4.98 -23.83 12.04
N ASN A 46 4.05 -23.18 11.32
CA ASN A 46 4.16 -22.96 9.88
C ASN A 46 4.61 -21.51 9.61
N TRP A 47 5.87 -21.35 9.20
CA TRP A 47 6.48 -20.05 8.93
C TRP A 47 5.76 -19.21 7.87
N LYS A 48 5.01 -19.83 6.93
CA LYS A 48 4.21 -19.09 5.94
C LYS A 48 3.04 -18.32 6.56
N LYS A 49 2.54 -18.75 7.71
CA LYS A 49 1.45 -18.07 8.44
C LYS A 49 1.98 -17.06 9.45
N VAL A 50 3.29 -17.02 9.69
CA VAL A 50 3.94 -16.09 10.61
C VAL A 50 3.89 -14.69 10.03
N ARG A 51 3.20 -13.78 10.76
CA ARG A 51 3.09 -12.38 10.37
C ARG A 51 4.43 -11.69 10.61
N THR A 52 4.99 -11.10 9.56
CA THR A 52 6.17 -10.24 9.63
C THR A 52 5.75 -8.80 9.35
N TYR A 53 6.42 -7.85 9.99
CA TYR A 53 6.24 -6.43 9.74
C TYR A 53 7.50 -5.94 9.02
N VAL A 54 7.38 -5.68 7.71
CA VAL A 54 8.51 -5.28 6.87
C VAL A 54 8.79 -3.80 7.12
N VAL A 55 9.99 -3.52 7.62
CA VAL A 55 10.50 -2.16 7.80
C VAL A 55 11.27 -1.77 6.54
N PRO A 56 10.95 -0.65 5.88
CA PRO A 56 11.68 -0.22 4.69
C PRO A 56 13.13 0.14 5.05
N GLU A 57 14.04 -0.10 4.10
CA GLU A 57 15.45 0.26 4.25
C GLU A 57 15.62 1.78 4.33
N ASN A 58 16.60 2.24 5.13
CA ASN A 58 16.94 3.66 5.30
C ASN A 58 15.79 4.56 5.80
N LEU A 59 14.82 4.00 6.55
CA LEU A 59 13.73 4.77 7.14
C LEU A 59 14.22 5.90 8.05
N ALA A 60 15.35 5.70 8.74
CA ALA A 60 15.98 6.71 9.58
C ALA A 60 16.54 7.91 8.79
N ASP A 61 16.91 7.69 7.53
CA ASP A 61 17.58 8.68 6.68
C ASP A 61 16.62 9.37 5.69
N PHE A 62 15.33 8.98 5.67
CA PHE A 62 14.36 9.47 4.70
C PHE A 62 14.10 10.98 4.84
N LYS A 63 14.71 11.75 3.93
CA LYS A 63 14.76 13.21 3.95
C LYS A 63 13.86 13.84 2.86
N VAL A 64 12.68 14.34 3.19
CA VAL A 64 11.83 15.09 2.24
C VAL A 64 12.25 16.55 2.20
N ARG A 65 12.81 16.97 1.05
CA ARG A 65 13.15 18.37 0.82
C ARG A 65 11.87 19.20 0.67
N CYS A 66 11.69 20.19 1.53
CA CYS A 66 10.70 21.25 1.29
C CYS A 66 11.25 22.18 0.17
N SER A 67 10.72 22.07 -1.04
CA SER A 67 11.22 22.78 -2.23
C SER A 67 10.94 24.29 -2.27
N ARG A 68 10.33 24.87 -1.22
CA ARG A 68 9.81 26.26 -1.24
C ARG A 68 10.52 27.25 -0.30
N LEU A 69 11.68 26.89 0.26
CA LEU A 69 12.47 27.77 1.14
C LEU A 69 13.92 27.98 0.64
N ALA A 70 14.15 27.91 -0.67
CA ALA A 70 15.49 28.08 -1.25
C ALA A 70 15.89 29.54 -1.54
N THR A 71 15.13 30.54 -1.10
CA THR A 71 15.49 31.95 -1.29
C THR A 71 15.57 32.69 0.04
N LYS A 72 16.80 33.05 0.41
CA LYS A 72 17.17 34.26 1.17
C LYS A 72 17.56 34.15 2.66
N THR A 73 18.06 33.02 3.17
CA THR A 73 18.77 33.05 4.46
C THR A 73 20.04 32.19 4.46
N ARG A 74 21.17 32.87 4.69
CA ARG A 74 22.50 32.30 4.92
C ARG A 74 22.52 31.68 6.32
N LEU A 75 21.95 30.49 6.47
CA LEU A 75 22.11 29.66 7.67
C LEU A 75 23.24 28.65 7.42
N LEU A 76 24.08 28.44 8.43
CA LEU A 76 25.24 27.56 8.37
C LEU A 76 24.78 26.11 8.08
N ALA A 77 25.55 25.38 7.25
CA ALA A 77 25.18 24.07 6.71
C ALA A 77 24.87 23.00 7.78
N SER A 78 25.33 23.19 9.03
CA SER A 78 25.06 22.33 10.18
C SER A 78 23.59 22.34 10.62
N ASP A 79 22.89 23.46 10.43
CA ASP A 79 21.53 23.68 10.96
C ASP A 79 20.43 23.19 9.99
N LEU A 80 20.82 22.82 8.76
CA LEU A 80 19.96 22.27 7.69
C LEU A 80 19.75 20.75 7.78
N THR A 81 20.30 20.12 8.83
CA THR A 81 20.22 18.67 9.07
C THR A 81 18.91 18.25 9.76
N PHE A 82 18.32 19.12 10.59
CA PHE A 82 17.08 18.82 11.33
C PHE A 82 15.78 19.06 10.54
N ALA A 83 15.82 19.84 9.46
CA ALA A 83 14.61 20.41 8.85
C ALA A 83 13.88 19.53 7.82
N ASN A 84 14.24 18.25 7.64
CA ASN A 84 13.77 17.52 6.46
C ASN A 84 13.43 16.03 6.69
N GLN A 85 13.20 15.57 7.92
CA GLN A 85 12.67 14.20 8.14
C GLN A 85 11.15 14.19 7.92
N LEU A 86 10.59 13.15 7.29
CA LEU A 86 9.13 12.93 7.34
C LEU A 86 8.76 12.65 8.80
N THR A 87 8.16 13.63 9.45
CA THR A 87 7.64 13.48 10.81
C THR A 87 6.13 13.29 10.76
N PRO A 88 5.51 12.68 11.81
CA PRO A 88 4.06 12.54 11.88
C PRO A 88 3.31 13.88 12.00
N PHE A 89 4.03 15.01 12.05
CA PHE A 89 3.47 16.34 12.22
C PHE A 89 3.82 17.24 11.05
N VAL A 90 2.84 18.05 10.62
CA VAL A 90 3.03 19.10 9.63
C VAL A 90 3.04 20.45 10.34
N THR A 91 3.88 21.39 9.89
CA THR A 91 3.94 22.71 10.51
C THR A 91 2.64 23.48 10.26
N LYS A 92 2.14 24.18 11.30
CA LYS A 92 0.93 25.02 11.20
C LYS A 92 1.06 26.21 10.24
N ARG A 93 2.28 26.55 9.82
CA ARG A 93 2.56 27.60 8.82
C ARG A 93 2.07 27.20 7.43
N MET A 94 2.01 25.90 7.14
CA MET A 94 1.47 25.41 5.88
C MET A 94 -0.04 25.27 5.99
N ALA A 95 -0.78 26.04 5.19
CA ALA A 95 -2.22 25.88 5.09
C ALA A 95 -2.56 24.49 4.51
N PRO A 96 -3.61 23.80 5.01
CA PRO A 96 -4.08 22.54 4.44
C PRO A 96 -4.39 22.72 2.94
N THR A 97 -3.81 21.86 2.11
CA THR A 97 -4.03 21.90 0.66
C THR A 97 -5.39 21.25 0.34
N LYS A 98 -6.23 21.94 -0.42
CA LYS A 98 -7.55 21.43 -0.87
C LYS A 98 -7.39 20.42 -2.01
N GLY A 99 -8.37 19.52 -2.18
CA GLY A 99 -8.36 18.55 -3.26
C GLY A 99 -8.41 19.21 -4.64
N LYS A 100 -7.66 18.68 -5.62
CA LYS A 100 -7.68 19.18 -7.02
C LYS A 100 -8.92 18.72 -7.80
N TYR A 101 -9.49 17.58 -7.42
CA TYR A 101 -10.58 16.96 -8.13
C TYR A 101 -11.91 17.44 -7.56
N THR A 102 -12.62 18.25 -8.33
CA THR A 102 -13.94 18.76 -7.97
C THR A 102 -14.95 18.43 -9.04
N ARG A 103 -16.19 18.18 -8.63
CA ARG A 103 -17.33 18.09 -9.55
C ARG A 103 -18.38 19.11 -9.15
N GLU A 104 -19.00 19.69 -10.16
CA GLU A 104 -20.15 20.56 -9.97
C GLU A 104 -21.39 19.70 -9.74
N ILE A 105 -22.12 19.97 -8.67
CA ILE A 105 -23.42 19.36 -8.39
C ILE A 105 -24.43 20.48 -8.24
N GLU A 106 -25.50 20.41 -9.01
CA GLU A 106 -26.66 21.28 -8.81
C GLU A 106 -27.48 20.75 -7.63
N LYS A 107 -27.52 21.52 -6.54
CA LYS A 107 -28.43 21.29 -5.43
C LYS A 107 -29.31 22.53 -5.27
N ASN A 108 -30.63 22.35 -5.33
CA ASN A 108 -31.61 23.40 -5.07
C ASN A 108 -31.41 24.66 -5.93
N GLY A 109 -31.12 24.50 -7.23
CA GLY A 109 -30.92 25.62 -8.16
C GLY A 109 -29.60 26.39 -7.98
N ARG A 110 -28.67 25.90 -7.16
CA ARG A 110 -27.32 26.47 -6.99
C ARG A 110 -26.25 25.42 -7.30
N THR A 111 -25.32 25.78 -8.19
CA THR A 111 -24.16 24.93 -8.50
C THR A 111 -23.16 24.98 -7.35
N VAL A 112 -22.91 23.84 -6.71
CA VAL A 112 -21.94 23.69 -5.62
C VAL A 112 -20.79 22.83 -6.10
N ILE A 113 -19.57 23.36 -5.97
CA ILE A 113 -18.33 22.65 -6.26
C ILE A 113 -18.04 21.72 -5.08
N VAL A 114 -18.15 20.41 -5.31
CA VAL A 114 -17.89 19.38 -4.30
C VAL A 114 -16.61 18.65 -4.65
N GLU A 115 -15.76 18.41 -3.65
CA GLU A 115 -14.58 17.57 -3.81
C GLU A 115 -14.99 16.15 -4.22
N ARG A 116 -14.47 15.68 -5.35
CA ARG A 116 -14.71 14.36 -5.93
C ARG A 116 -13.54 13.45 -5.60
N ALA A 117 -13.81 12.15 -5.37
CA ALA A 117 -12.77 11.15 -5.19
C ALA A 117 -12.00 10.88 -6.49
N PHE A 118 -10.73 10.49 -6.35
CA PHE A 118 -9.86 10.16 -7.48
C PHE A 118 -10.44 9.00 -8.31
N GLY A 119 -10.70 9.27 -9.60
CA GLY A 119 -11.33 8.32 -10.51
C GLY A 119 -10.34 7.61 -11.42
N ALA A 120 -10.80 6.52 -12.05
CA ALA A 120 -10.00 5.75 -13.00
C ALA A 120 -9.52 6.58 -14.21
N LYS A 121 -10.37 7.48 -14.73
CA LYS A 121 -9.99 8.37 -15.84
C LYS A 121 -8.90 9.38 -15.41
N ASP A 122 -9.02 9.95 -14.21
CA ASP A 122 -8.01 10.87 -13.67
C ASP A 122 -6.66 10.17 -13.48
N TYR A 123 -6.68 8.89 -13.09
CA TYR A 123 -5.48 8.06 -13.04
C TYR A 123 -4.88 7.84 -14.42
N LEU A 124 -5.69 7.50 -15.42
CA LEU A 124 -5.21 7.26 -16.77
C LEU A 124 -4.57 8.53 -17.37
N ASP A 125 -5.22 9.68 -17.19
CA ASP A 125 -4.71 10.97 -17.65
C ASP A 125 -3.38 11.35 -16.95
N MET A 126 -3.28 11.12 -15.64
CA MET A 126 -2.03 11.31 -14.86
C MET A 126 -0.94 10.34 -15.32
N TRP A 127 -1.27 9.06 -15.47
CA TRP A 127 -0.34 8.01 -15.86
C TRP A 127 0.22 8.24 -17.27
N ALA A 128 -0.64 8.63 -18.23
CA ALA A 128 -0.23 8.97 -19.60
C ALA A 128 0.70 10.20 -19.62
N SER A 129 0.51 11.15 -18.70
CA SER A 129 1.37 12.33 -18.59
C SER A 129 2.75 12.02 -18.00
N ASP A 130 2.81 11.14 -16.99
CA ASP A 130 4.04 10.85 -16.25
C ASP A 130 4.90 9.74 -16.91
N ASN A 131 4.27 8.77 -17.58
CA ASN A 131 4.95 7.56 -18.09
C ASN A 131 4.92 7.44 -19.63
N GLY A 132 4.64 8.53 -20.36
CA GLY A 132 4.53 8.48 -21.83
C GLY A 132 5.78 7.92 -22.54
N GLN A 133 6.98 8.05 -21.94
CA GLN A 133 8.20 7.45 -22.46
C GLN A 133 8.20 5.91 -22.36
N GLU A 134 7.75 5.35 -21.23
CA GLU A 134 7.71 3.90 -21.04
C GLU A 134 6.71 3.22 -21.99
N VAL A 135 5.60 3.89 -22.31
CA VAL A 135 4.60 3.39 -23.27
C VAL A 135 5.17 3.33 -24.68
N LEU A 136 5.86 4.39 -25.13
CA LEU A 136 6.48 4.43 -26.45
C LEU A 136 7.61 3.40 -26.59
N GLU A 137 8.39 3.20 -25.52
CA GLU A 137 9.43 2.16 -25.51
C GLU A 137 8.83 0.76 -25.55
N GLN A 138 7.73 0.51 -24.82
CA GLN A 138 7.03 -0.76 -24.84
C GLN A 138 6.37 -1.04 -26.21
N GLU A 139 5.71 -0.06 -26.81
CA GLU A 139 5.15 -0.16 -28.17
C GLU A 139 6.23 -0.46 -29.21
N ARG A 140 7.42 0.15 -29.09
CA ARG A 140 8.55 -0.13 -29.98
C ARG A 140 9.05 -1.57 -29.83
N LEU A 141 9.21 -2.05 -28.60
CA LEU A 141 9.63 -3.43 -28.32
C LEU A 141 8.59 -4.44 -28.82
N GLU A 142 7.30 -4.14 -28.67
CA GLU A 142 6.20 -4.97 -29.20
C GLU A 142 6.24 -5.01 -30.74
N GLN A 143 6.48 -3.88 -31.41
CA GLN A 143 6.66 -3.82 -32.87
C GLN A 143 7.90 -4.59 -33.34
N GLU A 144 9.03 -4.46 -32.65
CA GLU A 144 10.25 -5.23 -32.92
C GLU A 144 10.02 -6.73 -32.74
N SER A 145 9.32 -7.13 -31.66
CA SER A 145 8.98 -8.52 -31.40
C SER A 145 8.03 -9.09 -32.46
N ALA A 146 7.00 -8.34 -32.83
CA ALA A 146 6.06 -8.71 -33.90
C ALA A 146 6.75 -8.77 -35.27
N ALA A 147 7.67 -7.85 -35.56
CA ALA A 147 8.47 -7.87 -36.78
C ALA A 147 9.41 -9.08 -36.82
N SER A 148 10.02 -9.45 -35.69
CA SER A 148 10.85 -10.64 -35.57
C SER A 148 10.04 -11.94 -35.72
N GLU A 149 8.83 -11.97 -35.16
CA GLU A 149 7.91 -13.10 -35.26
C GLU A 149 7.39 -13.26 -36.70
N ALA A 150 7.01 -12.15 -37.34
CA ALA A 150 6.63 -12.13 -38.76
C ALA A 150 7.78 -12.55 -39.69
N ALA A 151 9.01 -12.09 -39.42
CA ALA A 151 10.20 -12.50 -40.18
C ALA A 151 10.50 -14.00 -40.01
N SER A 152 10.30 -14.55 -38.80
CA SER A 152 10.46 -15.99 -38.54
C SER A 152 9.42 -16.85 -39.28
N LEU A 153 8.25 -16.28 -39.59
CA LEU A 153 7.19 -16.94 -40.36
C LEU A 153 7.34 -16.77 -41.88
N GLN A 154 8.17 -15.84 -42.36
CA GLN A 154 8.23 -15.46 -43.78
C GLN A 154 9.39 -16.03 -44.61
N GLU A 155 10.39 -16.73 -44.05
CA GLU A 155 11.43 -17.35 -44.89
C GLU A 155 11.73 -18.84 -44.59
N PRO A 156 11.78 -19.73 -45.61
CA PRO A 156 11.17 -19.56 -46.93
C PRO A 156 10.50 -20.82 -47.54
N ALA A 157 9.33 -20.58 -48.14
CA ALA A 157 8.74 -21.39 -49.22
C ALA A 157 9.64 -21.49 -50.49
N ALA A 158 10.80 -20.83 -50.51
CA ALA A 158 11.81 -20.93 -51.56
C ALA A 158 12.73 -22.16 -51.43
N SER A 159 12.73 -22.87 -50.29
CA SER A 159 13.53 -24.10 -50.12
C SER A 159 12.85 -25.37 -50.65
N GLU A 160 11.53 -25.35 -50.84
CA GLU A 160 10.77 -26.53 -51.31
C GLU A 160 10.74 -26.64 -52.85
N ALA A 161 10.97 -25.54 -53.58
CA ALA A 161 11.05 -25.52 -55.04
C ALA A 161 12.40 -26.03 -55.61
N ALA A 162 13.46 -26.10 -54.79
CA ALA A 162 14.78 -26.58 -55.22
C ALA A 162 14.98 -28.11 -55.07
N SER A 163 13.97 -28.85 -54.58
CA SER A 163 14.04 -30.31 -54.35
C SER A 163 13.28 -31.17 -55.38
N ARG A 164 12.72 -30.56 -56.43
CA ARG A 164 11.90 -31.23 -57.46
C ARG A 164 12.56 -31.36 -58.85
N GLN A 165 13.87 -31.55 -58.92
CA GLN A 165 14.57 -31.93 -60.16
C GLN A 165 15.31 -33.24 -59.98
#